data_AF-A0A383C9X3-F1
#
_entry.id   AF-A0A383C9X3-F1
#
_cell.length_a   1.000
_cell.length_b   1.000
_cell.length_c   1.000
_cell.angle_alpha   90.00
_cell.angle_beta   90.00
_cell.angle_gamma   90.00
#
_symmetry.space_group_name_H-M   'P 1'
#
loop_
_entity.id
_entity.type
_entity.pdbx_description
1 polymer ?
#
loop_
_entity_poly.entity_id
_entity_poly.type
_entity_poly.pdbx_seq_one_letter_code
_entity_poly.pdbx_strand_id
1 'polypeptide(L)'
;MGKKSTNILFIIGILVIGFMPPNSFADLIELIQQGDNALKVGNVKTAETAFAKALELDPENYRLLKSLGEIKFETGQYAEAEKLVTRMLDLPITKGRDVLVHLKGESEPLEAELVDATVMMIPVDAGAAENGDFEKFLKDSLNAPMPHYRLFFKKAGKIKLVLK
;
A
#
# COMPACT_ATOMS: atom_id res chain seq x y z
N MET A 1 -27.12 -46.71 -22.84
CA MET A 1 -26.98 -45.39 -23.51
C MET A 1 -28.32 -44.68 -23.40
N GLY A 2 -28.54 -43.53 -22.79
CA GLY A 2 -27.69 -42.49 -22.23
C GLY A 2 -28.53 -41.22 -22.32
N LYS A 3 -29.10 -40.73 -21.20
CA LYS A 3 -29.70 -39.40 -21.14
C LYS A 3 -29.91 -38.93 -19.70
N LYS A 4 -29.67 -37.62 -19.52
CA LYS A 4 -29.95 -36.75 -18.36
C LYS A 4 -28.80 -36.57 -17.36
N SER A 5 -28.10 -35.44 -17.48
CA SER A 5 -28.06 -34.40 -16.43
C SER A 5 -27.08 -33.28 -16.81
N THR A 6 -27.49 -32.34 -17.65
CA THR A 6 -26.63 -31.19 -18.02
C THR A 6 -27.36 -29.86 -17.82
N ASN A 7 -28.12 -29.71 -16.73
CA ASN A 7 -28.81 -28.44 -16.43
C ASN A 7 -28.75 -28.00 -14.95
N ILE A 8 -28.00 -28.70 -14.10
CA ILE A 8 -27.85 -28.29 -12.68
C ILE A 8 -26.71 -27.28 -12.49
N LEU A 9 -25.72 -27.26 -13.39
CA LEU A 9 -24.55 -26.38 -13.23
C LEU A 9 -24.85 -24.91 -13.56
N PHE A 10 -25.90 -24.63 -14.35
CA PHE A 10 -26.25 -23.25 -14.74
C PHE A 10 -27.10 -22.51 -13.69
N ILE A 11 -27.79 -23.23 -12.81
CA ILE A 11 -28.66 -22.63 -11.77
C ILE A 11 -27.83 -22.12 -10.58
N ILE A 12 -26.65 -22.67 -10.34
CA ILE A 12 -25.78 -22.25 -9.23
C ILE A 12 -25.09 -20.91 -9.53
N GLY A 13 -24.83 -20.58 -10.80
CA GLY A 13 -24.16 -19.34 -11.20
C GLY A 13 -25.00 -18.06 -11.07
N ILE A 14 -26.33 -18.17 -10.95
CA ILE A 14 -27.24 -17.02 -10.85
C ILE A 14 -27.64 -16.72 -9.38
N LEU A 15 -27.40 -17.63 -8.44
CA LEU A 15 -27.84 -17.47 -7.05
C LEU A 15 -26.90 -16.62 -6.17
N VAL A 16 -25.68 -16.30 -6.63
CA VAL A 16 -24.69 -15.53 -5.84
C VAL A 16 -24.64 -14.04 -6.21
N ILE A 17 -25.36 -13.62 -7.25
CA ILE A 17 -25.41 -12.20 -7.68
C ILE A 17 -26.46 -11.39 -6.90
N GLY A 18 -27.25 -12.04 -6.04
CA GLY A 18 -28.42 -11.44 -5.42
C GLY A 18 -28.28 -11.13 -3.94
N PHE A 19 -27.30 -10.34 -3.49
CA PHE A 19 -27.43 -9.51 -2.25
C PHE A 19 -26.25 -8.54 -1.99
N MET A 20 -25.71 -7.85 -3.00
CA MET A 20 -24.86 -6.69 -2.70
C MET A 20 -25.78 -5.45 -2.64
N PRO A 21 -26.07 -4.88 -1.46
CA PRO A 21 -26.86 -3.67 -1.38
C PRO A 21 -26.14 -2.56 -2.17
N PRO A 22 -26.88 -1.72 -2.92
CA PRO A 22 -26.31 -0.76 -3.88
C PRO A 22 -25.41 0.33 -3.27
N ASN A 23 -25.23 0.35 -1.94
CA ASN A 23 -24.50 1.40 -1.20
C ASN A 23 -23.27 0.91 -0.42
N SER A 24 -22.81 -0.33 -0.61
CA SER A 24 -21.73 -0.95 0.21
C SER A 24 -20.45 -0.09 0.35
N PHE A 25 -20.06 0.65 -0.69
CA PHE A 25 -18.90 1.55 -0.63
C PHE A 25 -19.13 2.82 0.21
N ALA A 26 -20.31 3.42 0.15
CA ALA A 26 -20.64 4.58 0.98
C ALA A 26 -20.72 4.17 2.45
N ASP A 27 -21.37 3.03 2.71
CA ASP A 27 -21.50 2.44 4.05
C ASP A 27 -20.12 2.11 4.65
N LEU A 28 -19.18 1.59 3.85
CA LEU A 28 -17.81 1.32 4.27
C LEU A 28 -17.09 2.58 4.78
N ILE A 29 -17.12 3.66 3.99
CA ILE A 29 -16.46 4.91 4.34
C ILE A 29 -17.12 5.55 5.57
N GLU A 30 -18.45 5.49 5.67
CA GLU A 30 -19.18 6.00 6.83
C GLU A 30 -18.80 5.25 8.12
N LEU A 31 -18.75 3.92 8.07
CA LEU A 31 -18.36 3.08 9.21
C LEU A 31 -16.91 3.34 9.64
N ILE A 32 -16.00 3.50 8.68
CA ILE A 32 -14.61 3.89 8.95
C ILE A 32 -14.57 5.25 9.65
N GLN A 33 -15.29 6.24 9.13
CA GLN A 33 -15.32 7.59 9.69
C GLN A 33 -15.93 7.62 11.10
N GLN A 34 -16.97 6.83 11.33
CA GLN A 34 -17.56 6.63 12.65
C GLN A 34 -16.54 6.03 13.62
N GLY A 35 -15.80 5.00 13.20
CA GLY A 35 -14.77 4.37 14.01
C GLY A 35 -13.64 5.32 14.38
N ASP A 36 -13.14 6.09 13.41
CA ASP A 36 -12.10 7.10 13.63
C ASP A 36 -12.55 8.19 14.61
N ASN A 37 -13.79 8.67 14.45
CA ASN A 37 -14.35 9.68 15.35
C ASN A 37 -14.54 9.15 16.77
N ALA A 38 -14.95 7.89 16.90
CA ALA A 38 -15.08 7.23 18.20
C ALA A 38 -13.72 7.10 18.91
N LEU A 39 -12.64 6.74 18.19
CA LEU A 39 -11.28 6.74 18.76
C LEU A 39 -10.83 8.12 19.22
N LYS A 40 -11.11 9.18 18.43
CA LYS A 40 -10.74 10.56 18.81
C LYS A 40 -11.35 11.01 20.14
N VAL A 41 -12.54 10.52 20.47
CA VAL A 41 -13.23 10.83 21.74
C VAL A 41 -13.00 9.75 22.82
N GLY A 42 -12.10 8.79 22.59
CA GLY A 42 -11.77 7.73 23.54
C GLY A 42 -12.84 6.63 23.67
N ASN A 43 -13.84 6.60 22.80
CA ASN A 43 -14.90 5.59 22.83
C ASN A 43 -14.48 4.33 22.04
N VAL A 44 -13.56 3.57 22.63
CA VAL A 44 -12.97 2.36 22.03
C VAL A 44 -14.03 1.34 21.62
N LYS A 45 -15.08 1.14 22.42
CA LYS A 45 -16.15 0.17 22.13
C LYS A 45 -16.94 0.51 20.86
N THR A 46 -17.25 1.79 20.67
CA THR A 46 -17.94 2.24 19.45
C THR A 46 -17.03 2.11 18.25
N ALA A 47 -15.74 2.44 18.40
CA ALA A 47 -14.76 2.29 17.34
C ALA A 47 -14.63 0.83 16.88
N GLU A 48 -14.48 -0.08 17.83
CA GLU A 48 -14.41 -1.51 17.57
C GLU A 48 -15.62 -2.02 16.81
N THR A 49 -16.83 -1.63 17.23
CA THR A 49 -18.08 -2.04 16.58
C THR A 49 -18.17 -1.51 15.15
N ALA A 50 -17.80 -0.25 14.93
CA ALA A 50 -17.84 0.36 13.60
C ALA A 50 -16.82 -0.28 12.65
N PHE A 51 -15.58 -0.49 13.12
CA PHE A 51 -14.55 -1.16 12.32
C PHE A 51 -14.86 -2.63 12.05
N ALA A 52 -15.48 -3.35 13.00
CA ALA A 52 -15.91 -4.73 12.77
C ALA A 52 -16.94 -4.82 11.63
N LYS A 53 -17.95 -3.94 11.62
CA LYS A 53 -18.92 -3.84 10.53
C LYS A 53 -18.27 -3.43 9.21
N ALA A 54 -17.32 -2.49 9.24
CA ALA A 54 -16.56 -2.11 8.05
C ALA A 54 -15.77 -3.30 7.48
N LEU A 55 -15.21 -4.14 8.35
CA LEU A 55 -14.43 -5.31 7.95
C LEU A 55 -15.32 -6.41 7.35
N GLU A 56 -16.61 -6.48 7.72
CA GLU A 56 -17.58 -7.36 7.04
C GLU A 56 -17.82 -6.93 5.58
N LEU A 57 -17.72 -5.62 5.28
CA LEU A 57 -17.86 -5.08 3.93
C LEU A 57 -16.57 -5.23 3.09
N ASP A 58 -15.41 -5.11 3.73
CA ASP A 58 -14.09 -5.28 3.10
C ASP A 58 -13.16 -6.15 3.96
N PRO A 59 -13.27 -7.50 3.86
CA PRO A 59 -12.58 -8.43 4.75
C PRO A 59 -11.05 -8.45 4.64
N GLU A 60 -10.49 -7.94 3.53
CA GLU A 60 -9.04 -7.91 3.28
C GLU A 60 -8.44 -6.51 3.46
N ASN A 61 -9.22 -5.57 4.02
CA ASN A 61 -8.75 -4.22 4.25
C ASN A 61 -7.68 -4.19 5.35
N TYR A 62 -6.42 -4.00 4.94
CA TYR A 62 -5.28 -3.86 5.83
C TYR A 62 -5.51 -2.84 6.95
N ARG A 63 -6.11 -1.69 6.63
CA ARG A 63 -6.35 -0.61 7.60
C ARG A 63 -7.31 -1.06 8.69
N LEU A 64 -8.39 -1.75 8.33
CA LEU A 64 -9.39 -2.23 9.30
C LEU A 64 -8.83 -3.34 10.18
N LEU A 65 -8.12 -4.29 9.59
CA LEU A 65 -7.44 -5.36 10.34
C LEU A 65 -6.45 -4.78 11.35
N LYS A 66 -5.66 -3.77 10.94
CA LYS A 66 -4.72 -3.06 11.81
C LYS A 66 -5.44 -2.36 12.95
N SER A 67 -6.45 -1.52 12.66
CA SER A 67 -7.17 -0.76 13.68
C SER A 67 -7.81 -1.68 14.73
N LEU A 68 -8.45 -2.77 14.29
CA LEU A 68 -9.03 -3.76 15.21
C LEU A 68 -7.94 -4.50 15.99
N GLY A 69 -6.83 -4.87 15.36
CA GLY A 69 -5.71 -5.54 16.01
C GLY A 69 -5.13 -4.68 17.14
N GLU A 70 -4.94 -3.38 16.89
CA GLU A 70 -4.48 -2.41 17.89
C GLU A 70 -5.48 -2.28 19.04
N ILE A 71 -6.78 -2.13 18.74
CA ILE A 71 -7.82 -2.08 19.78
C ILE A 71 -7.80 -3.36 20.64
N LYS A 72 -7.72 -4.53 20.02
CA LYS A 72 -7.66 -5.81 20.75
C LYS A 72 -6.41 -5.90 21.62
N PHE A 73 -5.26 -5.47 21.11
CA PHE A 73 -4.01 -5.45 21.86
C PHE A 73 -4.07 -4.50 23.07
N GLU A 74 -4.52 -3.26 22.87
CA GLU A 74 -4.63 -2.25 23.92
C GLU A 74 -5.64 -2.64 25.01
N THR A 75 -6.67 -3.40 24.65
CA THR A 75 -7.68 -3.91 25.59
C THR A 75 -7.32 -5.26 26.22
N GLY A 76 -6.11 -5.78 25.98
CA GLY A 76 -5.60 -7.04 26.56
C GLY A 76 -6.15 -8.32 25.92
N GLN A 77 -6.86 -8.20 24.80
CA GLN A 77 -7.43 -9.31 24.02
C GLN A 77 -6.38 -9.84 23.02
N TYR A 78 -5.28 -10.39 23.56
CA TYR A 78 -4.11 -10.74 22.75
C TYR A 78 -4.36 -11.87 21.75
N ALA A 79 -5.23 -12.84 22.07
CA ALA A 79 -5.55 -13.94 21.16
C ALA A 79 -6.32 -13.46 19.93
N GLU A 80 -7.24 -12.51 20.09
CA GLU A 80 -7.94 -11.87 19.00
C GLU A 80 -7.02 -10.97 18.17
N ALA A 81 -6.12 -10.23 18.84
CA ALA A 81 -5.11 -9.43 18.16
C ALA A 81 -4.20 -10.29 17.28
N GLU A 82 -3.71 -11.42 17.81
CA GLU A 82 -2.87 -12.37 17.06
C GLU A 82 -3.58 -12.88 15.80
N LYS A 83 -4.87 -13.23 15.88
CA LYS A 83 -5.66 -13.65 14.71
C LYS A 83 -5.73 -12.55 13.65
N LEU A 84 -5.92 -11.29 14.05
CA LEU A 84 -6.00 -10.16 13.13
C LEU A 84 -4.64 -9.88 12.48
N VAL A 85 -3.55 -9.91 13.26
CA VAL A 85 -2.18 -9.75 12.76
C VAL A 85 -1.83 -10.89 11.80
N THR A 86 -2.19 -12.13 12.11
CA THR A 86 -1.96 -13.28 11.22
C THR A 86 -2.66 -13.07 9.88
N ARG A 87 -3.94 -12.65 9.89
CA ARG A 87 -4.66 -12.31 8.66
C ARG A 87 -3.99 -11.21 7.86
N MET A 88 -3.40 -10.19 8.50
CA MET A 88 -2.65 -9.14 7.82
C MET A 88 -1.38 -9.66 7.16
N LEU A 89 -0.68 -10.59 7.80
CA LEU A 89 0.54 -11.22 7.27
C LEU A 89 0.24 -12.15 6.09
N ASP A 90 -0.96 -12.74 6.07
CA ASP A 90 -1.44 -13.57 4.96
C ASP A 90 -1.94 -12.75 3.76
N LEU A 91 -2.10 -11.43 3.89
CA LEU A 91 -2.51 -10.59 2.77
C LEU A 91 -1.46 -10.64 1.64
N PRO A 92 -1.89 -10.61 0.37
CA PRO A 92 -0.97 -10.49 -0.75
C PRO A 92 -0.06 -9.28 -0.54
N ILE A 93 1.24 -9.49 -0.63
CA ILE A 93 2.21 -8.39 -0.61
C ILE A 93 1.86 -7.48 -1.78
N THR A 94 1.38 -6.28 -1.48
CA THR A 94 1.29 -5.19 -2.45
C THR A 94 2.71 -4.78 -2.79
N LYS A 95 3.26 -5.41 -3.82
CA LYS A 95 4.53 -4.97 -4.42
C LYS A 95 4.32 -3.56 -4.98
N GLY A 96 5.36 -2.75 -4.92
CA GLY A 96 5.44 -1.50 -5.65
C GLY A 96 5.23 -1.73 -7.15
N ARG A 97 5.18 -0.63 -7.90
CA ARG A 97 4.97 -0.71 -9.34
C ARG A 97 6.20 -1.32 -9.99
N ASP A 98 6.02 -2.43 -10.70
CA ASP A 98 7.04 -2.98 -11.58
C ASP A 98 7.28 -2.01 -12.75
N VAL A 99 8.54 -1.66 -12.96
CA VAL A 99 8.98 -0.71 -13.98
C VAL A 99 10.16 -1.26 -14.77
N LEU A 100 10.21 -0.88 -16.04
CA LEU A 100 11.37 -1.07 -16.90
C LEU A 100 12.18 0.23 -16.91
N VAL A 101 13.45 0.15 -16.49
CA VAL A 101 14.32 1.30 -16.32
C VAL A 101 15.34 1.31 -17.45
N HIS A 102 15.31 2.36 -18.27
CA HIS A 102 16.31 2.60 -19.30
C HIS A 102 17.40 3.52 -18.75
N LEU A 103 18.60 3.00 -18.55
CA LEU A 103 19.75 3.78 -18.08
C LEU A 103 20.71 4.05 -19.24
N LYS A 104 21.29 5.26 -19.27
CA LYS A 104 22.30 5.62 -20.26
C LYS A 104 23.51 4.69 -20.12
N GLY A 105 23.85 3.96 -21.18
CA GLY A 105 24.97 3.01 -21.22
C GLY A 105 24.58 1.55 -21.04
N GLU A 106 23.33 1.27 -20.63
CA GLU A 106 22.76 -0.07 -20.66
C GLU A 106 22.04 -0.28 -22.01
N SER A 107 22.28 -1.43 -22.64
CA SER A 107 21.64 -1.77 -23.93
C SER A 107 20.21 -2.28 -23.74
N GLU A 108 19.95 -2.96 -22.63
CA GLU A 108 18.66 -3.57 -22.31
C GLU A 108 18.01 -2.88 -21.11
N PRO A 109 16.67 -2.74 -21.07
CA PRO A 109 15.98 -2.22 -19.90
C PRO A 109 16.15 -3.14 -18.68
N LEU A 110 16.29 -2.52 -17.52
CA LEU A 110 16.42 -3.22 -16.25
C LEU A 110 15.06 -3.30 -15.55
N GLU A 111 14.66 -4.50 -15.12
CA GLU A 111 13.48 -4.67 -14.29
C GLU A 111 13.73 -4.20 -12.86
N ALA A 112 12.86 -3.30 -12.39
CA ALA A 112 12.88 -2.82 -11.01
C ALA A 112 11.46 -2.66 -10.45
N GLU A 113 11.36 -2.61 -9.13
CA GLU A 113 10.18 -2.17 -8.41
C GLU A 113 10.39 -0.72 -7.99
N LEU A 114 9.44 0.16 -8.31
CA LEU A 114 9.43 1.53 -7.84
C LEU A 114 9.02 1.58 -6.37
N VAL A 115 10.00 1.86 -5.51
CA VAL A 115 9.81 2.00 -4.07
C VAL A 115 9.28 3.40 -3.75
N ASP A 116 9.99 4.45 -4.19
CA ASP A 116 9.51 5.84 -4.07
C ASP A 116 9.59 6.55 -5.41
N ALA A 117 8.52 7.27 -5.73
CA ALA A 117 8.48 8.12 -6.91
C ALA A 117 9.38 9.36 -6.77
N THR A 118 9.65 9.86 -5.56
CA THR A 118 10.48 11.06 -5.34
C THR A 118 11.24 10.96 -4.03
N VAL A 119 12.57 10.98 -4.12
CA VAL A 119 13.49 11.15 -3.00
C VAL A 119 14.37 12.36 -3.30
N MET A 120 14.35 13.37 -2.44
CA MET A 120 15.20 14.55 -2.60
C MET A 120 16.56 14.25 -1.97
N MET A 121 17.62 14.25 -2.79
CA MET A 121 19.00 14.09 -2.33
C MET A 121 19.71 15.42 -2.41
N ILE A 122 20.35 15.82 -1.31
CA ILE A 122 21.33 16.90 -1.33
C ILE A 122 22.66 16.26 -1.72
N PRO A 123 23.29 16.66 -2.83
CA PRO A 123 24.60 16.13 -3.19
C PRO A 123 25.62 16.48 -2.09
N VAL A 124 26.27 15.46 -1.53
CA VAL A 124 27.19 15.60 -0.39
C VAL A 124 28.50 16.30 -0.79
N ASP A 125 28.88 16.25 -2.08
CA ASP A 125 30.19 16.68 -2.58
C ASP A 125 30.14 17.85 -3.57
N ALA A 126 29.03 18.58 -3.63
CA ALA A 126 28.94 19.76 -4.49
C ALA A 126 29.94 20.88 -4.08
N GLY A 127 30.49 20.81 -2.86
CA GLY A 127 31.50 21.72 -2.33
C GLY A 127 32.97 21.24 -2.40
N ALA A 128 33.29 20.11 -3.06
CA ALA A 128 34.68 19.71 -3.26
C ALA A 128 35.40 20.54 -4.35
N ALA A 129 34.68 21.45 -5.03
CA ALA A 129 35.27 22.53 -5.81
C ALA A 129 35.60 23.74 -4.91
N GLU A 130 36.30 23.51 -3.81
CA GLU A 130 36.98 24.60 -3.12
C GLU A 130 37.91 25.29 -4.14
N ASN A 131 37.63 26.57 -4.40
CA ASN A 131 38.44 27.52 -5.18
C ASN A 131 38.19 27.61 -6.68
N GLY A 132 36.96 27.36 -7.14
CA GLY A 132 36.52 27.71 -8.48
C GLY A 132 35.53 28.87 -8.46
N ASP A 133 35.92 30.01 -9.03
CA ASP A 133 35.08 31.19 -9.31
C ASP A 133 33.88 30.89 -10.26
N PHE A 134 33.58 29.61 -10.48
CA PHE A 134 32.61 29.05 -11.40
C PHE A 134 31.20 28.95 -10.79
N GLU A 135 31.09 28.80 -9.47
CA GLU A 135 29.79 28.69 -8.79
C GLU A 135 28.89 29.92 -9.04
N LYS A 136 29.47 31.11 -9.18
CA LYS A 136 28.74 32.35 -9.47
C LYS A 136 28.08 32.39 -10.86
N PHE A 137 28.48 31.49 -11.75
CA PHE A 137 27.91 31.36 -13.10
C PHE A 137 26.90 30.22 -13.20
N LEU A 138 26.72 29.44 -12.14
CA LEU A 138 25.67 28.44 -12.06
C LEU A 138 24.33 29.11 -11.75
N LYS A 139 23.29 28.72 -12.50
CA LYS A 139 21.94 29.25 -12.30
C LYS A 139 21.29 28.74 -11.01
N ASP A 140 21.67 27.54 -10.59
CA ASP A 140 21.13 26.86 -9.42
C ASP A 140 22.27 26.53 -8.44
N SER A 141 21.96 26.57 -7.14
CA SER A 141 22.90 26.17 -6.09
C SER A 141 23.33 24.71 -6.30
N LEU A 142 24.63 24.44 -6.27
CA LEU A 142 25.18 23.08 -6.35
C LEU A 142 24.65 22.16 -5.24
N ASN A 143 24.19 22.73 -4.12
CA ASN A 143 23.62 22.02 -2.99
C ASN A 143 22.08 21.95 -3.01
N ALA A 144 21.44 22.32 -4.12
CA ALA A 144 19.99 22.22 -4.23
C ALA A 144 19.55 20.74 -4.16
N PRO A 145 18.51 20.41 -3.37
CA PRO A 145 17.98 19.05 -3.34
C PRO A 145 17.52 18.61 -4.73
N MET A 146 18.04 17.48 -5.22
CA MET A 146 17.70 16.93 -6.53
C MET A 146 16.76 15.71 -6.40
N PRO A 147 15.69 15.62 -7.21
CA PRO A 147 14.76 14.52 -7.15
C PRO A 147 15.34 13.25 -7.79
N HIS A 148 15.20 12.13 -7.09
CA HIS A 148 15.56 10.79 -7.54
C HIS A 148 14.36 9.85 -7.42
N TYR A 149 14.35 8.79 -8.24
CA TYR A 149 13.58 7.58 -8.00
C TYR A 149 14.32 6.66 -7.05
N ARG A 150 13.60 6.03 -6.11
CA ARG A 150 14.13 4.91 -5.33
C ARG A 150 13.63 3.60 -5.93
N LEU A 151 14.53 2.83 -6.51
CA LEU A 151 14.21 1.63 -7.30
C LEU A 151 14.87 0.40 -6.69
N PHE A 152 14.12 -0.69 -6.53
CA PHE A 152 14.66 -2.00 -6.19
C PHE A 152 14.85 -2.83 -7.47
N PHE A 153 16.09 -3.01 -7.91
CA PHE A 153 16.40 -3.75 -9.13
C PHE A 153 16.32 -5.26 -8.88
N LYS A 154 15.37 -5.95 -9.53
CA LYS A 154 15.02 -7.35 -9.25
C LYS A 154 16.18 -8.31 -9.44
N LYS A 155 16.87 -8.20 -10.59
CA LYS A 155 18.02 -9.05 -10.92
C LYS A 155 19.20 -8.84 -9.97
N ALA A 156 19.42 -7.61 -9.53
CA ALA A 156 20.52 -7.26 -8.63
C ALA A 156 20.19 -7.49 -7.15
N GLY A 157 18.91 -7.59 -6.79
CA GLY A 157 18.43 -7.69 -5.41
C GLY A 157 18.80 -6.47 -4.55
N LYS A 158 18.94 -5.28 -5.15
CA LYS A 158 19.46 -4.08 -4.47
C LYS A 158 18.64 -2.84 -4.80
N ILE A 159 18.52 -1.96 -3.82
CA ILE A 159 17.95 -0.62 -3.98
C ILE A 159 19.01 0.34 -4.53
N LYS A 160 18.63 1.18 -5.49
CA LYS A 160 19.44 2.31 -5.97
C LYS A 160 18.59 3.57 -6.12
N LEU A 161 19.24 4.72 -5.98
CA LEU A 161 18.67 6.01 -6.35
C LEU A 161 19.06 6.34 -7.79
N VAL A 162 18.07 6.70 -8.61
CA VAL A 162 18.26 7.07 -10.00
C VAL A 162 17.73 8.48 -10.18
N LEU A 163 18.57 9.40 -10.69
CA LEU A 163 18.16 10.77 -10.95
C LEU A 163 16.95 10.78 -11.90
N LYS A 164 15.98 11.67 -11.64
CA LYS A 164 14.82 11.83 -12.52
C LYS A 164 15.16 12.46 -13.86
#